data_AF-A0AAQ4D7X5-F1
#
_entry.id   AF-A0AAQ4D7X5-F1
#
_cell.length_a   1.000
_cell.length_b   1.000
_cell.length_c   1.000
_cell.angle_alpha   90.00
_cell.angle_beta   90.00
_cell.angle_gamma   90.00
#
_symmetry.space_group_name_H-M   'P 1'
#
loop_
_entity.id
_entity.type
_entity.pdbx_description
1 polymer ?
#
loop_
_entity_poly.entity_id
_entity_poly.type
_entity_poly.pdbx_seq_one_letter_code
_entity_poly.pdbx_strand_id
1 'polypeptide(L)'
;MTTSKTGKHGHAKVHLVGLDIFTAKKHEDLCPSTHNIDVPNVNRSDFQLIDISDDGYATLMNDKGDTRDDLKLPDGELGQRIRDEFQKEDTSVIVTVMSAVGMECIIACKNAN
;
A
#
# COMPACT_ATOMS: atom_id res chain seq x y z
N MET A 1 8.22 -13.49 -13.66
CA MET A 1 9.68 -13.48 -13.91
C MET A 1 9.99 -14.53 -14.96
N THR A 2 10.62 -14.15 -16.07
CA THR A 2 11.09 -15.09 -17.09
C THR A 2 12.59 -14.92 -17.30
N THR A 3 13.30 -16.00 -17.59
CA THR A 3 14.76 -16.01 -17.75
C THR A 3 15.13 -16.47 -19.14
N SER A 4 15.90 -15.68 -19.91
CA SER A 4 16.32 -16.06 -21.25
C SER A 4 17.63 -16.86 -21.23
N LYS A 5 17.67 -17.96 -21.99
CA LYS A 5 18.88 -18.77 -22.16
C LYS A 5 19.99 -17.95 -22.83
N THR A 6 21.22 -18.15 -22.38
CA THR A 6 22.35 -17.35 -22.82
C THR A 6 23.04 -18.00 -24.01
N GLY A 7 23.70 -17.17 -24.83
CA GLY A 7 24.68 -17.65 -25.79
C GLY A 7 25.90 -18.27 -25.10
N LYS A 8 26.86 -18.76 -25.91
CA LYS A 8 28.03 -19.54 -25.48
C LYS A 8 28.83 -19.00 -24.28
N HIS A 9 28.84 -17.68 -24.05
CA HIS A 9 29.57 -17.02 -22.95
C HIS A 9 28.75 -15.96 -22.19
N GLY A 10 27.42 -15.97 -22.30
CA GLY A 10 26.57 -14.91 -21.73
C GLY A 10 26.03 -15.19 -20.32
N HIS A 11 25.78 -14.12 -19.55
CA HIS A 11 24.99 -14.18 -18.31
C HIS A 11 23.49 -14.19 -18.60
N ALA A 12 22.72 -14.94 -17.79
CA ALA A 12 21.28 -15.04 -17.98
C ALA A 12 20.66 -13.66 -17.84
N LYS A 13 19.69 -13.33 -18.69
CA LYS A 13 18.90 -12.11 -18.53
C LYS A 13 17.58 -12.48 -17.89
N VAL A 14 17.20 -11.70 -16.90
CA VAL A 14 15.94 -11.81 -16.18
C VAL A 14 15.02 -10.72 -16.69
N HIS A 15 13.84 -11.10 -17.16
CA HIS A 15 12.74 -10.19 -17.44
C HIS A 15 11.78 -10.19 -16.25
N LEU A 16 11.74 -9.05 -15.57
CA LEU A 16 10.86 -8.76 -14.45
C LEU A 16 9.66 -7.98 -14.96
N VAL A 17 8.50 -8.38 -14.48
CA VAL A 17 7.23 -7.70 -14.72
C VAL A 17 6.58 -7.55 -13.37
N GLY A 18 6.35 -6.32 -12.95
CA GLY A 18 5.78 -5.96 -11.66
C GLY A 18 4.59 -5.02 -11.81
N LEU A 19 3.72 -5.02 -10.81
CA LEU A 19 2.68 -4.01 -10.64
C LEU A 19 3.12 -3.08 -9.52
N ASP A 20 2.99 -1.78 -9.75
CA ASP A 20 3.14 -0.77 -8.72
C ASP A 20 2.08 -1.03 -7.62
N ILE A 21 2.53 -1.14 -6.37
CA ILE A 21 1.69 -1.48 -5.23
C ILE A 21 0.70 -0.35 -4.86
N PHE A 22 0.94 0.87 -5.33
CA PHE A 22 0.09 2.04 -5.10
C PHE A 22 -0.78 2.36 -6.31
N THR A 23 -0.21 2.35 -7.52
CA THR A 23 -0.92 2.80 -8.73
C THR A 23 -1.48 1.67 -9.59
N ALA A 24 -1.15 0.42 -9.26
CA ALA A 24 -1.43 -0.77 -10.07
C ALA A 24 -0.86 -0.72 -11.50
N LYS A 25 -0.01 0.28 -11.81
CA LYS A 25 0.63 0.41 -13.11
C LYS A 25 1.61 -0.73 -13.33
N LYS A 26 1.62 -1.28 -14.54
CA LYS A 26 2.55 -2.33 -14.94
C LYS A 26 3.91 -1.73 -15.30
N HIS A 27 4.97 -2.28 -14.72
CA HIS A 27 6.36 -1.96 -15.01
C HIS A 27 7.11 -3.21 -15.46
N GLU A 28 8.05 -3.03 -16.37
CA GLU A 28 8.89 -4.12 -16.89
C GLU A 28 10.36 -3.70 -16.85
N ASP A 29 11.23 -4.65 -16.50
CA ASP A 29 12.68 -4.44 -16.49
C ASP A 29 13.41 -5.69 -17.00
N LEU A 30 14.58 -5.50 -17.60
CA LEU A 30 15.43 -6.55 -18.13
C LEU A 30 16.86 -6.37 -17.62
N CYS A 31 17.26 -7.18 -16.66
CA CYS A 31 18.57 -7.08 -16.02
C CYS A 31 19.35 -8.41 -16.10
N PRO A 32 20.70 -8.39 -16.04
CA PRO A 32 21.49 -9.61 -15.87
C PRO A 32 21.17 -10.29 -14.53
N SER A 33 21.19 -11.62 -14.50
CA SER A 33 20.88 -12.43 -13.32
C SER A 33 21.89 -12.27 -12.18
N THR A 34 23.05 -11.69 -12.46
CA THR A 34 24.13 -11.45 -11.49
C THR A 34 24.12 -10.03 -10.93
N HIS A 35 23.23 -9.16 -11.42
CA HIS A 35 23.12 -7.79 -10.91
C HIS A 35 22.25 -7.78 -9.65
N ASN A 36 22.66 -6.99 -8.66
CA ASN A 36 21.79 -6.66 -7.53
C ASN A 36 20.69 -5.72 -7.99
N ILE A 37 19.54 -5.82 -7.33
CA ILE A 37 18.36 -4.99 -7.57
C ILE A 37 17.92 -4.44 -6.22
N ASP A 38 17.46 -3.19 -6.22
CA ASP A 38 16.89 -2.58 -5.03
C ASP A 38 15.56 -3.26 -4.66
N VAL A 39 15.42 -3.62 -3.40
CA VAL A 39 14.20 -4.22 -2.85
C VAL A 39 13.58 -3.25 -1.86
N PRO A 40 12.37 -2.71 -2.13
CA PRO A 40 11.73 -1.78 -1.22
C PRO A 40 11.29 -2.48 0.07
N ASN A 41 11.50 -1.83 1.20
CA ASN A 41 10.86 -2.24 2.44
C ASN A 41 9.39 -1.79 2.39
N VAL A 42 8.48 -2.75 2.54
CA VAL A 42 7.03 -2.51 2.53
C VAL A 42 6.49 -2.83 3.91
N ASN A 43 5.98 -1.81 4.59
CA ASN A 43 5.40 -1.94 5.92
C ASN A 43 3.89 -1.78 5.85
N ARG A 44 3.18 -2.47 6.74
CA ARG A 44 1.75 -2.32 6.95
C ARG A 44 1.49 -2.09 8.42
N SER A 45 0.70 -1.08 8.73
CA SER A 45 0.37 -0.71 10.10
C SER A 45 -1.11 -0.41 10.21
N ASP A 46 -1.72 -0.92 11.28
CA ASP A 46 -3.13 -0.73 11.56
C ASP A 46 -3.32 0.49 12.46
N PHE A 47 -4.31 1.30 12.14
CA PHE A 47 -4.68 2.49 12.90
C PHE A 47 -6.19 2.52 13.13
N GLN A 48 -6.61 2.99 14.29
CA GLN A 48 -8.01 3.28 14.54
C GLN A 48 -8.39 4.58 13.82
N LEU A 49 -9.51 4.55 13.09
CA LEU A 49 -10.07 5.74 12.46
C LEU A 49 -10.84 6.54 13.51
N ILE A 50 -10.43 7.79 13.75
CA ILE A 50 -11.05 8.69 14.72
C ILE A 50 -12.07 9.59 14.03
N ASP A 51 -11.71 10.17 12.89
CA ASP A 51 -12.52 11.16 12.19
C ASP A 51 -12.17 11.21 10.70
N ILE A 52 -13.10 11.74 9.90
CA ILE A 52 -12.93 12.00 8.47
C ILE A 52 -13.34 13.44 8.21
N SER A 53 -12.40 14.27 7.78
CA SER A 53 -12.66 15.67 7.45
C SER A 53 -13.46 15.83 6.15
N ASP A 54 -14.11 16.99 5.98
CA ASP A 54 -14.90 17.32 4.79
C ASP A 54 -14.08 17.32 3.49
N ASP A 55 -12.78 17.61 3.56
CA ASP A 55 -11.84 17.57 2.43
C ASP A 55 -11.19 16.19 2.23
N GLY A 56 -11.63 15.18 2.99
CA GLY A 56 -11.35 13.76 2.80
C GLY A 56 -10.08 13.23 3.48
N TYR A 57 -9.48 14.00 4.40
CA TYR A 57 -8.40 13.53 5.25
C TYR A 57 -8.94 12.69 6.41
N ALA A 58 -8.20 11.65 6.77
CA ALA A 58 -8.54 10.74 7.85
C ALA A 58 -7.66 11.05 9.07
N THR A 59 -8.30 11.23 10.22
CA THR A 59 -7.60 11.29 11.51
C THR A 59 -7.46 9.87 12.04
N LEU A 60 -6.22 9.42 12.19
CA LEU A 60 -5.85 8.04 12.52
C LEU A 60 -5.10 7.99 13.86
N MET A 61 -5.39 7.01 14.71
CA MET A 61 -4.70 6.76 15.98
C MET A 61 -3.93 5.44 15.93
N ASN A 62 -2.69 5.43 16.41
CA ASN A 62 -1.94 4.20 16.64
C ASN A 62 -2.27 3.58 18.02
N ASP A 63 -1.68 2.42 18.30
CA ASP A 63 -1.81 1.69 19.57
C ASP A 63 -1.22 2.42 20.80
N LYS A 64 -0.36 3.43 20.57
CA LYS A 64 0.26 4.27 21.61
C LYS A 64 -0.57 5.51 21.93
N GLY A 65 -1.64 5.76 21.18
CA GLY A 65 -2.46 6.96 21.31
C GLY A 65 -1.94 8.17 20.53
N ASP A 66 -0.88 8.02 19.72
CA ASP A 66 -0.44 9.08 18.82
C ASP A 66 -1.41 9.19 17.63
N THR A 67 -1.72 10.42 17.24
CA THR A 67 -2.64 10.71 16.13
C THR A 67 -1.92 11.31 14.93
N ARG A 68 -2.46 11.09 13.73
CA ARG A 68 -2.02 11.68 12.46
C ARG A 68 -3.21 11.99 11.56
N ASP A 69 -3.10 13.01 10.72
CA ASP A 69 -4.17 13.55 9.86
C ASP A 69 -3.70 13.86 8.43
N ASP A 70 -2.53 13.35 8.03
CA ASP A 70 -1.88 13.64 6.76
C ASP A 70 -2.35 12.75 5.59
N LEU A 71 -3.11 11.69 5.88
CA LEU A 71 -3.55 10.70 4.89
C LEU A 71 -4.99 10.94 4.46
N LYS A 72 -5.23 10.92 3.14
CA LYS A 72 -6.58 10.93 2.57
C LYS A 72 -7.18 9.54 2.48
N LEU A 73 -8.51 9.49 2.54
CA LEU A 73 -9.23 8.27 2.16
C LEU A 73 -8.94 7.92 0.69
N PRO A 74 -8.79 6.62 0.38
CA PRO A 74 -8.54 6.18 -0.98
C PRO A 74 -9.79 6.40 -1.83
N ASP A 75 -9.60 6.64 -3.13
CA ASP A 75 -10.72 6.75 -4.06
C ASP A 75 -11.41 5.39 -4.29
N GLY A 76 -12.64 5.44 -4.80
CA GLY A 76 -13.41 4.26 -5.19
C GLY A 76 -14.08 3.52 -4.03
N GLU A 77 -14.30 2.21 -4.21
CA GLU A 77 -15.12 1.38 -3.31
C GLU A 77 -14.58 1.33 -1.88
N LEU A 78 -13.25 1.34 -1.71
CA LEU A 78 -12.64 1.27 -0.38
C LEU A 78 -12.93 2.53 0.43
N GLY A 79 -12.76 3.72 -0.16
CA GLY A 79 -13.06 4.97 0.54
C GLY A 79 -14.53 5.13 0.87
N GLN A 80 -15.42 4.69 -0.02
CA GLN A 80 -16.86 4.69 0.26
C GLN A 80 -17.19 3.74 1.40
N ARG A 81 -16.66 2.51 1.37
CA ARG A 81 -16.84 1.53 2.43
C ARG A 81 -16.35 2.04 3.79
N ILE A 82 -15.20 2.70 3.84
CA ILE A 82 -14.69 3.28 5.09
C ILE A 82 -15.67 4.32 5.64
N ARG A 83 -16.20 5.21 4.80
CA ARG A 83 -17.20 6.22 5.21
C ARG A 83 -18.48 5.55 5.72
N ASP A 84 -18.97 4.55 5.00
CA ASP A 84 -20.21 3.84 5.34
C ASP A 84 -20.10 3.07 6.67
N GLU A 85 -18.96 2.41 6.91
CA GLU A 85 -18.70 1.72 8.18
C GLU A 85 -18.52 2.71 9.34
N PHE A 86 -17.89 3.86 9.09
CA PHE A 86 -17.68 4.88 10.12
C PHE A 86 -18.96 5.60 10.55
N GLN A 87 -19.97 5.71 9.67
CA GLN A 87 -21.27 6.31 9.99
C GLN A 87 -22.17 5.42 10.86
N LYS A 88 -21.83 4.14 11.03
CA LYS A 88 -22.59 3.23 11.89
C LYS A 88 -22.29 3.54 13.34
N GLU A 89 -23.26 4.10 14.06
CA GLU A 89 -23.23 4.21 15.52
C GLU A 89 -22.92 2.81 16.10
N ASP A 90 -21.89 2.69 16.94
CA ASP A 90 -21.33 1.46 17.52
C ASP A 90 -20.31 0.64 16.72
N THR A 91 -19.73 1.18 15.63
CA THR A 91 -18.63 0.50 14.92
C THR A 91 -17.29 1.20 15.10
N SER A 92 -16.30 0.50 15.64
CA SER A 92 -14.91 0.99 15.63
C SER A 92 -14.21 0.53 14.36
N VAL A 93 -13.82 1.47 13.49
CA VAL A 93 -13.15 1.16 12.22
C VAL A 93 -11.63 1.19 12.42
N ILE A 94 -10.96 0.11 12.03
CA ILE A 94 -9.49 0.03 11.91
C ILE A 94 -9.14 0.06 10.43
N VAL A 95 -8.24 0.95 10.04
CA VAL A 95 -7.68 1.03 8.68
C VAL A 95 -6.25 0.51 8.66
N THR A 96 -5.87 -0.16 7.58
CA THR A 96 -4.48 -0.59 7.35
C THR A 96 -3.83 0.38 6.37
N VAL A 97 -2.76 1.03 6.83
CA VAL A 97 -1.90 1.88 6.00
C VAL A 97 -0.71 1.06 5.52
N MET A 98 -0.44 1.13 4.22
CA MET A 98 0.76 0.57 3.62
C MET A 98 1.76 1.68 3.33
N SER A 99 3.02 1.49 3.73
CA SER A 99 4.10 2.43 3.49
C SER A 99 5.28 1.77 2.78
N ALA A 100 5.80 2.43 1.76
CA ALA A 100 6.99 2.02 1.03
C ALA A 100 7.60 3.23 0.31
N VAL A 101 8.94 3.31 0.27
CA VAL A 101 9.70 4.33 -0.47
C VAL A 101 9.22 5.77 -0.26
N GLY A 102 8.83 6.12 0.97
CA GLY A 102 8.36 7.45 1.34
C GLY A 102 6.92 7.78 0.90
N MET A 103 6.18 6.78 0.39
CA MET A 103 4.76 6.89 0.05
C MET A 103 3.92 6.06 1.02
N GLU A 104 2.73 6.55 1.33
CA GLU A 104 1.77 5.90 2.22
C GLU A 104 0.35 5.98 1.65
N CYS A 105 -0.44 4.92 1.80
CA CYS A 105 -1.87 4.96 1.50
C CYS A 105 -2.65 3.97 2.36
N ILE A 106 -3.94 4.24 2.55
CA ILE A 106 -4.88 3.29 3.17
C ILE A 106 -5.24 2.22 2.14
N ILE A 107 -5.02 0.95 2.49
CA ILE A 107 -5.23 -0.20 1.58
C ILE A 107 -6.34 -1.15 2.02
N ALA A 108 -6.79 -1.06 3.27
CA ALA A 108 -7.83 -1.92 3.80
C ALA A 108 -8.53 -1.29 5.01
N CYS A 109 -9.72 -1.78 5.31
CA CYS A 109 -10.45 -1.48 6.55
C CYS A 109 -11.08 -2.74 7.13
N LYS A 110 -11.19 -2.78 8.46
CA LYS A 110 -11.86 -3.83 9.24
C LYS A 110 -12.56 -3.21 10.44
N ASN A 111 -13.61 -3.86 10.92
CA ASN A 111 -14.31 -3.43 12.13
C ASN A 111 -13.68 -4.14 13.33
N ALA A 112 -13.42 -3.39 14.40
CA ALA A 112 -13.10 -3.96 15.70
C ALA A 112 -14.42 -4.27 16.39
N ASN A 113 -14.80 -5.55 16.36
CA ASN A 113 -15.90 -6.10 17.15
C ASN A 113 -15.50 -6.26 18.62
#